data_AF-A0AAW9IL66-F1
#
_entry.id   AF-A0AAW9IL66-F1
#
_cell.length_a   1.000
_cell.length_b   1.000
_cell.length_c   1.000
_cell.angle_alpha   90.00
_cell.angle_beta   90.00
_cell.angle_gamma   90.00
#
_symmetry.space_group_name_H-M   'P 1'
#
loop_
_entity.id
_entity.type
_entity.pdbx_description
1 polymer ?
#
loop_
_entity_poly.entity_id
_entity_poly.type
_entity_poly.pdbx_seq_one_letter_code
_entity_poly.pdbx_strand_id
1 'polypeptide(L)'
;IIGIILAAVFAASTAYSGMKSGLTVAAGIPGAIIGSMLLGIFTRKKNIFGKNIIQGMSSGGESIASGMIFVLPAVILIGSNVTFFEGLSVSIAGALFGIGALSLVYNYLIIEEDKKLMYPESLAISET
;
A
#
# COMPACT_ATOMS: atom_id res chain seq x y z
N ILE A 1 -13.34 -3.74 5.50
CA ILE A 1 -13.43 -2.70 6.56
C ILE A 1 -12.09 -2.52 7.27
N ILE A 2 -11.57 -3.53 7.97
CA ILE A 2 -10.27 -3.45 8.68
C ILE A 2 -9.14 -2.91 7.79
N GLY A 3 -8.99 -3.46 6.57
CA GLY A 3 -7.96 -2.99 5.64
C GLY A 3 -8.10 -1.52 5.22
N ILE A 4 -9.32 -0.97 5.16
CA ILE A 4 -9.55 0.46 4.86
C ILE A 4 -9.05 1.33 6.02
N ILE A 5 -9.36 0.92 7.25
CA ILE A 5 -8.90 1.64 8.45
C ILE A 5 -7.38 1.64 8.51
N LEU A 6 -6.74 0.48 8.30
CA LEU A 6 -5.29 0.38 8.27
C LEU A 6 -4.68 1.21 7.14
N ALA A 7 -5.25 1.16 5.93
CA ALA A 7 -4.81 1.97 4.80
C ALA A 7 -4.82 3.47 5.15
N ALA A 8 -5.89 3.97 5.78
CA ALA A 8 -5.98 5.37 6.19
C ALA A 8 -4.96 5.75 7.27
N VAL A 9 -4.79 4.90 8.30
CA VAL A 9 -3.83 5.13 9.39
C VAL A 9 -2.40 5.13 8.87
N PHE A 10 -2.02 4.15 8.05
CA PHE A 10 -0.68 4.08 7.50
C PHE A 10 -0.42 5.13 6.43
N ALA A 11 -1.40 5.51 5.62
CA ALA A 11 -1.27 6.66 4.73
C ALA A 11 -0.97 7.95 5.51
N ALA A 12 -1.69 8.22 6.60
CA ALA A 12 -1.45 9.37 7.45
C ALA A 12 -0.07 9.31 8.13
N SER A 13 0.32 8.13 8.63
CA SER A 13 1.63 7.89 9.25
C SER A 13 2.78 8.14 8.26
N THR A 14 2.68 7.57 7.05
CA THR A 14 3.64 7.75 5.97
C THR A 14 3.70 9.20 5.50
N ALA A 15 2.56 9.87 5.38
CA ALA A 15 2.51 11.29 5.03
C ALA A 15 3.24 12.15 6.06
N TYR A 16 2.90 12.00 7.33
CA TYR A 16 3.50 12.77 8.41
C TYR A 16 4.99 12.47 8.60
N SER A 17 5.35 11.19 8.73
CA SER A 17 6.74 10.76 8.93
C SER A 17 7.61 11.11 7.72
N GLY A 18 7.09 10.91 6.51
CA GLY A 18 7.81 11.21 5.27
C GLY A 18 8.11 12.70 5.14
N MET A 19 7.13 13.57 5.39
CA MET A 19 7.35 15.01 5.35
C MET A 19 8.23 15.53 6.50
N LYS A 20 8.16 14.91 7.68
CA LYS A 20 8.88 15.40 8.88
C LYS A 20 10.29 14.86 9.02
N SER A 21 10.50 13.58 8.78
CA SER A 21 11.76 12.86 9.00
C SER A 21 12.42 12.35 7.73
N GLY A 22 11.74 12.46 6.58
CA GLY A 22 12.24 11.92 5.30
C GLY A 22 12.14 10.40 5.19
N LEU A 23 11.57 9.72 6.19
CA LEU A 23 11.42 8.26 6.24
C LEU A 23 9.95 7.86 6.13
N THR A 24 9.68 6.88 5.26
CA THR A 24 8.35 6.26 5.10
C THR A 24 8.19 5.05 6.02
N VAL A 25 6.94 4.71 6.34
CA VAL A 25 6.63 3.55 7.17
C VAL A 25 6.26 2.38 6.28
N ALA A 26 6.98 1.26 6.42
CA ALA A 26 6.64 0.00 5.74
C ALA A 26 5.35 -0.59 6.33
N ALA A 27 4.20 -0.21 5.76
CA ALA A 27 2.86 -0.53 6.25
C ALA A 27 2.44 -1.98 5.98
N GLY A 28 3.12 -2.66 5.05
CA GLY A 28 2.86 -4.05 4.72
C GLY A 28 3.15 -5.03 5.86
N ILE A 29 4.21 -4.78 6.63
CA ILE A 29 4.60 -5.67 7.75
C ILE A 29 3.58 -5.57 8.90
N PRO A 30 3.25 -4.39 9.43
CA PRO A 30 2.19 -4.26 10.44
C PRO A 30 0.82 -4.71 9.93
N GLY A 31 0.49 -4.42 8.66
CA GLY A 31 -0.77 -4.85 8.05
C GLY A 31 -0.93 -6.36 8.04
N ALA A 32 0.14 -7.09 7.73
CA ALA A 32 0.17 -8.55 7.81
C ALA A 32 0.04 -9.11 9.23
N ILE A 33 0.74 -8.50 10.21
CA ILE A 33 0.69 -8.92 11.62
C ILE A 33 -0.73 -8.72 12.16
N ILE A 34 -1.30 -7.52 11.97
CA ILE A 34 -2.64 -7.17 12.44
C ILE A 34 -3.70 -8.01 11.71
N GLY A 35 -3.54 -8.22 10.40
CA GLY A 35 -4.41 -9.10 9.62
C GLY A 35 -4.40 -10.53 10.14
N SER A 36 -3.22 -11.07 10.47
CA SER A 36 -3.06 -12.41 11.04
C SER A 36 -3.69 -12.53 12.42
N MET A 37 -3.51 -11.53 13.28
CA MET A 37 -4.10 -11.49 14.62
C MET A 37 -5.62 -11.41 14.59
N LEU A 38 -6.18 -10.47 13.82
CA LEU A 38 -7.62 -10.26 13.74
C LEU A 38 -8.34 -11.43 13.06
N LEU A 39 -7.80 -11.96 11.96
CA LEU A 39 -8.40 -13.12 11.30
C LEU A 39 -8.36 -14.38 12.18
N GLY A 40 -7.30 -14.57 12.98
CA GLY A 40 -7.21 -15.67 13.93
C GLY A 40 -8.26 -15.60 15.06
N ILE A 41 -8.68 -14.39 15.45
CA ILE A 41 -9.73 -14.19 16.47
C ILE A 41 -11.12 -14.49 15.90
N PHE A 42 -11.40 -14.09 14.66
CA PHE A 42 -12.71 -14.23 14.03
C PHE A 42 -12.90 -15.55 13.25
N THR A 43 -11.83 -16.26 12.89
CA THR A 43 -11.91 -17.47 12.06
C THR A 43 -10.85 -18.50 12.47
N ARG A 44 -11.27 -19.73 12.82
CA ARG A 44 -10.35 -20.83 13.20
C ARG A 44 -9.45 -21.34 12.08
N LYS A 45 -9.74 -21.01 10.81
CA LYS A 45 -8.90 -21.36 9.65
C LYS A 45 -7.92 -20.23 9.36
N LYS A 46 -6.62 -20.53 9.34
CA LYS A 46 -5.58 -19.66 8.79
C LYS A 46 -5.86 -19.43 7.30
N ASN A 47 -6.57 -18.35 6.96
CA ASN A 47 -6.92 -18.05 5.57
C ASN A 47 -5.94 -17.04 4.98
N ILE A 48 -5.06 -17.53 4.10
CA ILE A 48 -3.97 -16.78 3.46
C ILE A 48 -4.50 -15.59 2.65
N PHE A 49 -5.66 -15.77 2.01
CA PHE A 49 -6.28 -14.75 1.17
C PHE A 49 -6.73 -13.53 1.96
N GLY A 50 -7.28 -13.73 3.17
CA GLY A 50 -7.70 -12.63 4.03
C GLY A 50 -6.52 -11.79 4.52
N LYS A 51 -5.43 -12.46 4.93
CA LYS A 51 -4.19 -11.81 5.36
C LYS A 51 -3.61 -10.97 4.21
N ASN A 52 -3.54 -11.53 3.01
CA ASN A 52 -3.02 -10.85 1.83
C ASN A 52 -3.86 -9.63 1.43
N ILE A 53 -5.20 -9.71 1.53
CA ILE A 53 -6.06 -8.54 1.26
C ILE A 53 -5.79 -7.43 2.27
N ILE A 54 -5.73 -7.74 3.58
CA ILE A 54 -5.49 -6.72 4.61
C ILE A 54 -4.09 -6.09 4.45
N GLN A 55 -3.07 -6.92 4.21
CA GLN A 55 -1.71 -6.46 3.92
C GLN A 55 -1.69 -5.56 2.67
N GLY A 56 -2.27 -6.01 1.56
CA GLY A 56 -2.29 -5.27 0.30
C GLY A 56 -3.00 -3.93 0.42
N MET A 57 -4.12 -3.86 1.16
CA MET A 57 -4.79 -2.59 1.44
C MET A 57 -3.92 -1.65 2.29
N SER A 58 -3.24 -2.20 3.31
CA SER A 58 -2.31 -1.44 4.17
C SER A 58 -1.17 -0.82 3.36
N SER A 59 -0.46 -1.64 2.56
CA SER A 59 0.63 -1.19 1.69
C SER A 59 0.15 -0.29 0.55
N GLY A 60 -1.08 -0.47 0.08
CA GLY A 60 -1.67 0.40 -0.95
C GLY A 60 -1.85 1.84 -0.46
N GLY A 61 -2.32 2.02 0.78
CA GLY A 61 -2.42 3.34 1.41
C GLY A 61 -1.07 4.03 1.56
N GLU A 62 -0.04 3.28 1.99
CA GLU A 62 1.35 3.76 2.04
C GLU A 62 1.84 4.20 0.66
N SER A 63 1.65 3.39 -0.38
CA SER A 63 2.16 3.66 -1.73
C SER A 63 1.61 4.97 -2.30
N ILE A 64 0.32 5.23 -2.10
CA ILE A 64 -0.33 6.48 -2.53
C ILE A 64 0.22 7.66 -1.73
N ALA A 65 0.33 7.54 -0.40
CA ALA A 65 0.87 8.59 0.45
C ALA A 65 2.33 8.92 0.08
N SER A 66 3.16 7.90 -0.12
CA SER A 66 4.55 8.01 -0.56
C SER A 66 4.68 8.77 -1.88
N GLY A 67 3.81 8.51 -2.86
CA GLY A 67 3.78 9.29 -4.10
C GLY A 67 3.51 10.77 -3.86
N MET A 68 2.52 11.09 -3.02
CA MET A 68 2.12 12.47 -2.75
C MET A 68 3.16 13.28 -1.96
N ILE A 69 3.84 12.66 -1.00
CA ILE A 69 4.86 13.35 -0.18
C ILE A 69 6.09 13.75 -0.98
N PHE A 70 6.36 13.10 -2.12
CA PHE A 70 7.46 13.49 -3.01
C PHE A 70 7.03 14.51 -4.05
N VAL A 71 5.79 14.39 -4.56
CA VAL A 71 5.28 15.28 -5.61
C VAL A 71 4.86 16.64 -5.07
N LEU A 72 4.06 16.69 -3.99
CA LEU A 72 3.50 17.97 -3.51
C LEU A 72 4.57 18.97 -3.10
N PRO A 73 5.59 18.61 -2.29
CA PRO A 73 6.63 19.57 -1.93
C PRO A 73 7.41 20.07 -3.15
N ALA A 74 7.70 19.20 -4.12
CA ALA A 74 8.40 19.59 -5.34
C ALA A 74 7.62 20.63 -6.15
N VAL A 75 6.30 20.45 -6.31
CA VAL A 75 5.44 21.40 -7.04
C VAL A 75 5.35 22.74 -6.30
N ILE A 76 5.24 22.72 -4.97
CA ILE A 76 5.21 23.93 -4.14
C ILE A 76 6.54 24.70 -4.25
N LEU A 77 7.69 24.00 -4.24
CA LEU A 77 9.01 24.61 -4.35
C LEU A 77 9.26 25.29 -5.70
N ILE A 78 8.62 24.82 -6.77
CA ILE A 78 8.65 25.45 -8.10
C ILE A 78 7.79 26.75 -8.15
N GLY A 79 7.05 27.05 -7.08
CA GLY A 79 6.22 28.26 -6.97
C GLY A 79 4.79 28.07 -7.48
N SER A 80 4.36 26.84 -7.76
CA SER A 80 2.96 26.55 -8.07
C SER A 80 2.11 26.54 -6.81
N ASN A 81 0.94 27.19 -6.89
CA ASN A 81 -0.09 27.12 -5.85
C ASN A 81 -1.04 25.99 -6.20
N VAL A 82 -0.92 24.85 -5.51
CA VAL A 82 -1.79 23.69 -5.71
C VAL A 82 -2.97 23.79 -4.77
N THR A 83 -4.18 23.77 -5.32
CA THR A 83 -5.41 23.68 -4.52
C THR A 83 -5.63 22.24 -4.02
N PHE A 84 -6.39 22.09 -2.93
CA PHE A 84 -6.74 20.77 -2.40
C PHE A 84 -7.38 19.85 -3.46
N PHE A 85 -8.25 20.40 -4.30
CA PHE A 85 -8.96 19.63 -5.33
C PHE A 85 -8.04 19.20 -6.48
N GLU A 86 -7.06 20.02 -6.85
CA GLU A 86 -6.03 19.62 -7.84
C GLU A 86 -5.12 18.53 -7.28
N GLY A 87 -4.70 18.66 -6.01
CA GLY A 87 -3.94 17.60 -5.35
C GLY A 87 -4.71 16.28 -5.33
N LEU A 88 -5.99 16.33 -4.96
CA LEU A 88 -6.86 15.16 -4.92
C LEU A 88 -7.06 14.54 -6.31
N SER A 89 -7.30 15.34 -7.35
CA SER A 89 -7.53 14.83 -8.71
C SER A 89 -6.27 14.16 -9.27
N VAL A 90 -5.10 14.76 -9.04
CA VAL A 90 -3.80 14.18 -9.41
C VAL A 90 -3.53 12.89 -8.63
N SER A 91 -3.83 12.83 -7.33
CA SER A 91 -3.70 11.59 -6.55
C SER A 91 -4.54 10.46 -7.13
N ILE A 92 -5.81 10.74 -7.45
CA ILE A 92 -6.73 9.75 -8.00
C ILE A 92 -6.25 9.30 -9.39
N ALA A 93 -5.89 10.24 -10.26
CA ALA A 93 -5.38 9.94 -11.59
C ALA A 93 -4.08 9.11 -11.53
N GLY A 94 -3.15 9.48 -10.65
CA GLY A 94 -1.90 8.75 -10.44
C GLY A 94 -2.13 7.34 -9.89
N ALA A 95 -3.04 7.16 -8.94
CA ALA A 95 -3.40 5.85 -8.41
C ALA A 95 -4.02 4.95 -9.49
N LEU A 96 -4.98 5.47 -10.27
CA LEU A 96 -5.60 4.73 -11.38
C LEU A 96 -4.58 4.39 -12.48
N PHE A 97 -3.69 5.32 -12.81
CA PHE A 97 -2.62 5.08 -13.77
C PHE A 97 -1.66 3.99 -13.29
N GLY A 98 -1.26 4.03 -12.02
CA GLY A 98 -0.39 3.00 -11.42
C GLY A 98 -1.02 1.60 -11.45
N ILE A 99 -2.33 1.51 -11.14
CA ILE A 99 -3.09 0.26 -11.26
C ILE A 99 -3.10 -0.23 -12.72
N GLY A 100 -3.35 0.68 -13.67
CA GLY A 100 -3.33 0.35 -15.10
C GLY A 100 -1.96 -0.15 -15.58
N ALA A 101 -0.88 0.52 -15.18
CA ALA A 101 0.48 0.13 -15.53
C ALA A 101 0.86 -1.24 -14.94
N LEU A 102 0.50 -1.50 -13.68
CA LEU A 102 0.71 -2.80 -13.04
C LEU A 102 -0.09 -3.92 -13.72
N SER A 103 -1.28 -3.61 -14.23
CA SER A 103 -2.09 -4.58 -14.98
C SER A 103 -1.39 -5.11 -16.23
N LEU A 104 -0.46 -4.36 -16.84
CA LEU A 104 0.28 -4.81 -18.03
C LEU A 104 1.25 -5.94 -17.68
N VAL A 105 1.94 -5.83 -16.55
CA VAL A 105 2.93 -6.81 -16.10
C VAL A 105 2.32 -7.91 -15.23
N TYR A 106 1.04 -7.80 -14.86
CA TYR A 106 0.36 -8.76 -13.98
C TYR A 106 0.44 -10.20 -14.49
N ASN A 107 0.11 -10.45 -15.76
CA ASN A 107 0.12 -11.82 -16.29
C ASN A 107 1.52 -12.44 -16.25
N TYR A 108 2.54 -11.67 -16.64
CA TYR A 108 3.93 -12.12 -16.64
C TYR A 108 4.43 -12.39 -15.21
N LEU A 109 4.29 -11.42 -14.31
CA LEU A 109 4.88 -11.50 -12.96
C LEU A 109 4.10 -12.41 -12.00
N ILE A 110 2.78 -12.53 -12.14
CA ILE A 110 1.94 -13.27 -11.20
C ILE A 110 1.53 -14.65 -11.73
N ILE A 111 1.23 -14.79 -13.02
CA ILE A 111 0.72 -16.06 -13.59
C ILE A 111 1.86 -16.92 -14.15
N GLU A 112 2.70 -16.37 -15.02
CA GLU A 112 3.76 -17.15 -15.69
C GLU A 112 4.93 -17.51 -14.76
N GLU A 113 5.18 -16.66 -13.77
CA GLU A 113 6.25 -16.85 -12.78
C GLU A 113 5.74 -17.45 -11.45
N ASP A 114 4.48 -17.91 -11.42
CA ASP A 114 3.92 -18.66 -10.28
C ASP A 114 4.81 -19.87 -9.98
N LYS A 115 5.35 -19.92 -8.75
CA LYS A 115 6.26 -20.97 -8.21
C LYS A 115 7.70 -21.02 -8.76
N LYS A 116 8.07 -20.16 -9.71
CA LYS A 116 9.49 -19.97 -10.10
C LYS A 116 10.20 -18.95 -9.22
N LEU A 117 9.47 -17.98 -8.70
CA LEU A 117 10.04 -16.94 -7.83
C LEU A 117 10.40 -17.52 -6.46
N MET A 118 11.67 -17.36 -6.11
CA MET A 118 12.24 -17.80 -4.84
C MET A 118 11.71 -16.85 -3.73
N TYR A 119 10.81 -17.36 -2.88
CA TYR A 119 10.18 -16.65 -1.75
C TYR A 119 9.22 -15.50 -2.11
N PRO A 120 7.93 -15.79 -2.37
CA PRO A 120 6.90 -14.78 -2.24
C PRO A 120 6.80 -14.37 -0.77
N GLU A 121 7.05 -13.10 -0.46
CA GLU A 121 6.93 -12.53 0.90
C GLU A 121 5.58 -12.91 1.54
N SER A 122 4.51 -12.92 0.74
CA SER A 122 3.16 -13.32 1.16
C SER A 122 3.03 -14.81 1.54
N LEU A 123 3.86 -15.71 0.97
CA LEU A 123 3.89 -17.13 1.36
C LEU A 123 4.59 -17.29 2.72
N ALA A 124 5.74 -16.62 2.91
CA ALA A 124 6.48 -16.64 4.16
C ALA A 124 5.66 -16.09 5.34
N ILE A 125 4.91 -15.00 5.11
CA ILE A 125 4.01 -14.38 6.09
C ILE A 125 2.76 -15.24 6.37
N SER A 126 2.33 -16.03 5.39
CA SER A 126 1.19 -16.93 5.53
C SER A 126 1.51 -18.13 6.41
N GLU A 127 2.71 -18.70 6.27
CA GLU A 127 3.17 -19.89 6.98
C GLU A 127 3.47 -19.64 8.48
N THR A 128 3.60 -18.38 8.90
CA THR A 128 3.64 -17.98 10.32
C THR A 128 2.22 -17.86 10.90
#